data_AF-A0AAN6IH11-F1
#
_entry.id   AF-A0AAN6IH11-F1
#
_cell.length_a   1.000
_cell.length_b   1.000
_cell.length_c   1.000
_cell.angle_alpha   90.00
_cell.angle_beta   90.00
_cell.angle_gamma   90.00
#
_symmetry.space_group_name_H-M   'P 1'
#
loop_
_entity.id
_entity.type
_entity.pdbx_description
1 polymer ?
#
loop_
_entity_poly.entity_id
_entity_poly.type
_entity_poly.pdbx_seq_one_letter_code
_entity_poly.pdbx_strand_id
1 'polypeptide(L)'
;MIRFLEDEHHGAQSLSAPARVAMVQVFLGPRDSDHFYQLKVDVSSGKILEERQLKGCHPHVDATDMRKAEQECLKDPEVQAAIKSMHLPEGATINIEPWTYGTDGMNDMSQKITMVC
;
A
#
# COMPACT_ATOMS: atom_id res chain seq x y z
N MET A 1 9.90 -22.11 14.33
CA MET A 1 9.32 -22.88 13.23
C MET A 1 10.06 -24.21 13.05
N ILE A 2 11.35 -24.22 12.70
CA ILE A 2 12.12 -25.46 12.51
C ILE A 2 11.96 -26.45 13.68
N ARG A 3 12.23 -26.02 14.91
CA ARG A 3 12.10 -26.87 16.09
C ARG A 3 10.68 -27.42 16.33
N PHE A 4 9.64 -26.62 16.05
CA PHE A 4 8.25 -27.07 16.16
C PHE A 4 7.96 -28.19 15.14
N LEU A 5 8.45 -28.03 13.90
CA LEU A 5 8.28 -29.02 12.84
C LEU A 5 9.09 -30.30 13.10
N GLU A 6 10.29 -30.18 13.67
CA GLU A 6 11.09 -31.34 14.09
C GLU A 6 10.39 -32.13 15.19
N ASP A 7 9.90 -31.45 16.23
CA ASP A 7 9.13 -32.09 17.31
C ASP A 7 7.88 -32.79 16.76
N GLU A 8 7.12 -32.11 15.89
CA GLU A 8 5.94 -32.68 15.22
C GLU A 8 6.31 -33.92 14.38
N HIS A 9 7.39 -33.84 13.59
CA HIS A 9 7.86 -34.94 12.76
C HIS A 9 8.31 -36.16 13.56
N HIS A 10 8.93 -35.93 14.72
CA HIS A 10 9.35 -36.99 15.64
C HIS A 10 8.21 -37.54 16.51
N GLY A 11 6.97 -37.05 16.34
CA GLY A 11 5.83 -37.41 17.19
C GLY A 11 6.00 -36.97 18.64
N ALA A 12 6.96 -36.08 18.91
CA ALA A 12 7.14 -35.48 20.22
C ALA A 12 6.00 -34.49 20.45
N GLN A 13 5.48 -34.46 21.68
CA GLN A 13 4.49 -33.46 22.06
C GLN A 13 5.18 -32.09 22.13
N SER A 14 5.08 -31.31 21.05
CA SER A 14 5.67 -29.98 20.99
C SER A 14 5.00 -29.06 22.02
N LEU A 15 5.80 -28.21 22.67
CA LEU A 15 5.38 -27.38 23.81
C LEU A 15 4.36 -26.29 23.44
N SER A 16 4.38 -25.77 22.20
CA SER A 16 3.34 -24.90 21.65
C SER A 16 3.56 -24.62 20.16
N ALA A 17 2.47 -24.48 19.40
CA ALA A 17 2.54 -23.98 18.04
C ALA A 17 3.05 -22.53 18.01
N PRO A 18 3.83 -22.13 16.98
CA PRO A 18 4.25 -20.74 16.82
C PRO A 18 3.06 -19.77 16.84
N ALA A 19 3.23 -18.63 17.51
CA ALA A 19 2.19 -17.62 17.61
C ALA A 19 1.76 -17.14 16.21
N ARG A 20 0.45 -17.02 16.01
CA ARG A 20 -0.12 -16.44 14.79
C ARG A 20 -0.08 -14.92 14.90
N VAL A 21 0.87 -14.31 14.21
CA VAL A 21 1.07 -12.86 14.25
C VAL A 21 0.81 -12.25 12.87
N ALA A 22 -0.06 -11.26 12.81
CA ALA A 22 -0.30 -10.46 11.60
C ALA A 22 0.54 -9.18 11.63
N MET A 23 1.15 -8.84 10.50
CA MET A 23 1.76 -7.52 10.29
C MET A 23 0.74 -6.62 9.61
N VAL A 24 0.45 -5.47 10.22
CA VAL A 24 -0.58 -4.54 9.74
C VAL A 24 0.05 -3.17 9.56
N GLN A 25 -0.09 -2.58 8.37
CA GLN A 25 0.27 -1.19 8.12
C GLN A 25 -1.00 -0.34 8.08
N VAL A 26 -1.06 0.72 8.88
CA VAL A 26 -2.28 1.51 9.10
C VAL A 26 -1.96 2.96 9.42
N PHE A 27 -2.90 3.85 9.10
CA PHE A 27 -2.87 5.23 9.57
C PHE A 27 -3.62 5.36 10.89
N LEU A 28 -2.94 5.78 11.95
CA LEU A 28 -3.55 6.07 13.26
C LEU A 28 -3.81 7.58 13.36
N GLY A 29 -4.87 8.04 12.69
CA GLY A 29 -5.21 9.46 12.59
C GLY A 29 -5.39 9.91 11.14
N PRO A 30 -4.99 11.16 10.81
CA PRO A 30 -4.94 11.65 9.42
C PRO A 30 -4.12 10.72 8.50
N ARG A 31 -4.40 10.74 7.19
CA ARG A 31 -3.65 9.94 6.20
C ARG A 31 -2.41 10.68 5.72
N ASP A 32 -1.42 10.78 6.59
CA ASP A 32 -0.12 11.41 6.31
C ASP A 32 1.05 10.59 6.87
N SER A 33 2.27 10.98 6.49
CA SER A 33 3.52 10.31 6.86
C SER A 33 3.82 10.30 8.36
N ASP A 34 3.25 11.23 9.14
CA ASP A 34 3.45 11.28 10.59
C ASP A 34 2.49 10.32 11.32
N HIS A 35 1.41 9.89 10.68
CA HIS A 35 0.44 8.98 11.28
C HIS A 35 0.49 7.57 10.70
N PHE A 36 1.53 7.22 9.94
CA PHE A 36 1.67 5.89 9.35
C PHE A 36 2.43 4.93 10.29
N TYR A 37 1.82 3.79 10.61
CA TYR A 37 2.35 2.80 11.56
C TYR A 37 2.35 1.39 11.01
N GLN A 38 3.30 0.58 11.49
CA GLN A 38 3.31 -0.86 11.37
C GLN A 38 3.09 -1.50 12.74
N LEU A 39 2.10 -2.39 12.80
CA LEU A 39 1.73 -3.13 13.99
C LEU A 39 2.05 -4.62 13.78
N LYS A 40 2.46 -5.30 14.85
CA LYS A 40 2.38 -6.75 14.95
C LYS A 40 1.25 -7.10 15.89
N VAL A 41 0.27 -7.85 15.42
CA VAL A 41 -0.93 -8.18 16.19
C VAL A 41 -0.99 -9.69 16.37
N ASP A 42 -1.12 -10.14 17.62
CA ASP A 42 -1.46 -11.53 17.91
C ASP A 42 -2.89 -11.81 17.44
N VAL A 43 -3.05 -12.68 16.46
CA VAL A 43 -4.35 -12.94 15.80
C VAL A 43 -5.34 -13.62 16.75
N SER A 44 -4.84 -14.42 17.70
CA SER A 44 -5.68 -15.19 18.61
C SER A 44 -6.31 -14.31 19.70
N SER A 45 -5.56 -13.35 20.23
CA SER A 45 -5.98 -12.47 21.32
C SER A 45 -6.37 -11.06 20.85
N GLY A 46 -6.03 -10.68 19.62
CA GLY A 46 -6.23 -9.34 19.07
C GLY A 46 -5.31 -8.28 19.69
N LYS A 47 -4.33 -8.67 20.51
CA LYS A 47 -3.43 -7.73 21.20
C LYS A 47 -2.32 -7.25 20.26
N ILE A 48 -2.03 -5.96 20.33
CA ILE A 48 -0.84 -5.38 19.68
C ILE A 48 0.38 -5.84 20.47
N LEU A 49 1.28 -6.55 19.80
CA LEU A 49 2.55 -7.04 20.33
C LEU A 49 3.68 -6.04 20.10
N GLU A 50 3.65 -5.33 18.96
CA GLU A 50 4.62 -4.30 18.59
C GLU A 50 3.89 -3.19 17.82
N GLU A 51 4.26 -1.95 18.09
CA GLU A 51 3.82 -0.77 17.36
C GLU A 51 5.05 0.04 16.94
N ARG A 52 5.14 0.39 15.66
CA ARG A 52 6.25 1.16 15.10
C ARG A 52 5.74 2.22 14.14
N GLN A 53 6.06 3.48 14.41
CA GLN A 53 5.82 4.56 13.46
C GLN A 53 6.77 4.43 12.25
N LEU A 54 6.24 4.53 11.04
CA LEU A 54 6.97 4.42 9.78
C LEU A 54 7.26 5.80 9.19
N LYS A 55 7.98 6.63 9.95
CA LYS A 55 8.27 8.00 9.54
C LYS A 55 9.10 8.03 8.25
N GLY A 56 8.63 8.81 7.27
CA GLY A 56 9.29 8.95 5.96
C GLY A 56 9.08 7.75 5.04
N CYS A 57 8.21 6.80 5.39
CA CYS A 57 7.78 5.73 4.51
C CYS A 57 6.37 6.01 3.97
N HIS A 58 6.13 5.61 2.73
CA HIS A 58 4.81 5.67 2.11
C HIS A 58 4.11 4.30 2.15
N PRO A 59 2.78 4.25 2.30
CA PRO A 59 2.05 3.00 2.22
C PRO A 59 2.14 2.41 0.81
N HIS A 60 2.02 1.09 0.73
CA HIS A 60 1.81 0.42 -0.55
C HIS A 60 0.56 0.97 -1.27
N VAL A 61 0.59 0.91 -2.60
CA VAL A 61 -0.57 1.23 -3.44
C VAL A 61 -1.42 -0.02 -3.57
N ASP A 62 -2.73 0.14 -3.38
CA ASP A 62 -3.71 -0.92 -3.63
C ASP A 62 -4.58 -0.60 -4.86
N ALA A 63 -5.41 -1.57 -5.27
CA ALA A 63 -6.28 -1.41 -6.44
C ALA A 63 -7.37 -0.33 -6.25
N THR A 64 -7.68 0.07 -5.02
CA THR A 64 -8.63 1.15 -4.75
C THR A 64 -7.96 2.50 -5.00
N ASP A 65 -6.72 2.68 -4.52
CA ASP A 65 -5.91 3.86 -4.80
C ASP A 65 -5.69 4.04 -6.31
N MET A 66 -5.34 2.97 -7.03
CA MET A 66 -5.11 3.03 -8.48
C MET A 66 -6.37 3.48 -9.23
N ARG A 67 -7.52 2.83 -8.98
CA ARG A 67 -8.79 3.21 -9.64
C ARG A 67 -9.20 4.65 -9.31
N LYS A 68 -8.94 5.11 -8.08
CA LYS A 68 -9.21 6.49 -7.71
C LYS A 68 -8.32 7.46 -8.50
N ALA A 69 -7.01 7.20 -8.60
CA ALA A 69 -6.10 8.04 -9.36
C ALA A 69 -6.47 8.12 -10.86
N GLU A 70 -6.82 7.00 -11.47
CA GLU A 70 -7.34 6.93 -12.84
C GLU A 70 -8.59 7.81 -13.02
N GLN A 71 -9.59 7.65 -12.13
CA GLN A 71 -10.84 8.40 -12.21
C GLN A 71 -10.65 9.90 -12.02
N GLU A 72 -9.80 10.31 -11.08
CA GLU A 72 -9.53 11.73 -10.83
C GLU A 72 -8.72 12.35 -11.97
N CYS A 73 -7.77 11.62 -12.55
CA CYS A 73 -7.05 12.07 -13.75
C CYS A 73 -7.99 12.28 -14.94
N LEU A 74 -8.92 11.36 -15.19
CA LEU A 74 -9.93 11.55 -16.25
C LEU A 74 -10.88 12.73 -15.99
N LYS A 75 -11.12 13.11 -14.75
CA LYS A 75 -11.98 14.27 -14.43
C LYS A 75 -11.23 15.60 -14.53
N ASP A 76 -9.90 15.58 -14.55
CA ASP A 76 -9.10 16.78 -14.55
C ASP A 76 -9.32 17.60 -15.83
N PRO A 77 -9.66 18.91 -15.73
CA PRO A 77 -9.93 19.74 -16.90
C PRO A 77 -8.73 19.91 -17.83
N GLU A 78 -7.51 19.94 -17.31
CA GLU A 78 -6.28 20.09 -18.11
C GLU A 78 -5.98 18.80 -18.87
N VAL A 79 -6.15 17.64 -18.22
CA VAL A 79 -6.05 16.32 -18.87
C VAL A 79 -7.11 16.20 -19.97
N GLN A 80 -8.35 16.58 -19.70
CA GLN A 80 -9.42 16.57 -20.71
C GLN A 80 -9.13 17.51 -21.88
N ALA A 81 -8.53 18.67 -21.64
CA ALA A 81 -8.09 19.58 -22.70
C ALA A 81 -6.95 18.98 -23.54
N ALA A 82 -5.98 18.33 -22.89
CA ALA A 82 -4.88 17.63 -23.56
C ALA A 82 -5.41 16.51 -24.46
N ILE A 83 -6.30 15.64 -23.94
CA ILE A 83 -6.96 14.56 -24.70
C ILE A 83 -7.68 15.12 -25.93
N LYS A 84 -8.45 16.21 -25.78
CA LYS A 84 -9.14 16.86 -26.91
C LYS A 84 -8.17 17.36 -27.98
N SER A 85 -7.02 17.89 -27.58
CA SER A 85 -6.02 18.41 -28.52
C SER A 85 -5.31 17.32 -29.34
N MET A 86 -5.40 16.06 -28.91
CA MET A 86 -4.85 14.92 -29.65
C MET A 86 -5.68 14.50 -30.87
N HIS A 87 -6.92 15.01 -31.01
CA HIS A 87 -7.82 14.70 -32.14
C HIS A 87 -7.94 13.19 -32.43
N LEU A 88 -8.13 12.39 -31.37
CA LEU A 88 -8.18 10.93 -31.48
C LEU A 88 -9.34 10.47 -32.38
N PRO A 89 -9.16 9.36 -33.13
CA PRO A 89 -10.19 8.85 -34.01
C PRO A 89 -11.40 8.33 -33.23
N GLU A 90 -12.55 8.28 -33.90
CA GLU A 90 -13.75 7.66 -33.37
C GLU A 90 -13.48 6.20 -32.98
N GLY A 91 -13.95 5.79 -31.79
CA GLY A 91 -13.71 4.46 -31.24
C GLY A 91 -12.39 4.29 -30.48
N ALA A 92 -11.52 5.31 -30.43
CA ALA A 92 -10.35 5.28 -29.54
C ALA A 92 -10.78 5.25 -28.07
N THR A 93 -10.03 4.49 -27.26
CA THR A 93 -10.22 4.41 -25.80
C THR A 93 -9.02 5.05 -25.10
N ILE A 94 -9.29 5.85 -24.07
CA ILE A 94 -8.26 6.39 -23.19
C ILE A 94 -8.07 5.42 -22.04
N ASN A 95 -6.83 4.97 -21.86
CA ASN A 95 -6.42 4.14 -20.73
C ASN A 95 -5.44 4.96 -19.91
N ILE A 96 -5.73 5.12 -18.61
CA ILE A 96 -4.81 5.78 -17.69
C ILE A 96 -4.12 4.72 -16.87
N GLU A 97 -2.81 4.81 -16.76
CA GLU A 97 -1.99 3.92 -15.94
C GLU A 97 -1.41 4.68 -14.75
N PRO A 98 -1.95 4.49 -13.53
CA PRO A 98 -1.38 5.05 -12.31
C PRO A 98 -0.13 4.28 -11.88
N TRP A 99 0.97 5.00 -11.70
CA TRP A 99 2.25 4.52 -11.21
C TRP A 99 2.63 5.20 -9.91
N THR A 100 3.23 4.46 -8.98
CA THR A 100 3.81 5.09 -7.78
C THR A 100 4.97 5.97 -8.20
N TYR A 101 5.01 7.21 -7.69
CA TYR A 101 6.13 8.10 -7.98
C TYR A 101 7.37 7.70 -7.20
N GLY A 102 8.47 7.42 -7.91
CA GLY A 102 9.78 7.18 -7.30
C GLY A 102 10.48 8.48 -6.89
N THR A 103 11.52 8.38 -6.07
CA THR A 103 12.33 9.54 -5.69
C THR A 103 13.18 10.00 -6.88
N ASP A 104 13.05 11.27 -7.26
CA ASP A 104 13.78 11.90 -8.36
C ASP A 104 14.65 13.11 -7.90
N GLY A 105 14.48 13.55 -6.65
CA GLY A 105 15.14 14.74 -6.11
C GLY A 105 14.55 16.08 -6.57
N MET A 106 13.46 16.07 -7.35
CA MET A 106 12.80 17.28 -7.84
C MET A 106 11.50 17.58 -7.08
N ASN A 107 10.78 16.54 -6.65
CA ASN A 107 9.51 16.69 -5.96
C ASN A 107 9.65 16.55 -4.44
N ASP A 108 8.77 17.22 -3.69
CA ASP A 108 8.65 17.00 -2.25
C ASP A 108 8.04 15.63 -1.98
N MET A 109 8.86 14.72 -1.47
CA MET A 109 8.47 13.35 -1.15
C MET A 109 7.87 13.22 0.26
N SER A 110 7.57 14.33 0.94
CA SER A 110 6.86 14.33 2.24
C SER A 110 5.46 13.71 2.14
N GLN A 111 4.86 13.79 0.95
CA GLN A 111 3.57 13.19 0.61
C GLN A 111 3.74 12.07 -0.42
N LYS A 112 2.84 11.08 -0.39
CA LYS A 112 2.76 10.04 -1.41
C LYS A 112 2.24 10.64 -2.71
N ILE A 113 3.02 10.53 -3.78
CA ILE A 113 2.65 11.00 -5.12
C ILE A 113 2.37 9.80 -6.02
N THR A 114 1.33 9.91 -6.85
CA THR A 114 1.01 8.96 -7.92
C THR A 114 1.14 9.69 -9.24
N MET A 115 1.96 9.16 -10.13
CA MET A 115 2.03 9.59 -11.52
C MET A 115 0.92 8.90 -12.30
N VAL A 116 0.25 9.63 -13.17
CA VAL A 116 -0.79 9.09 -14.04
C VAL A 116 -0.34 9.32 -15.47
N CYS A 117 -0.17 8.24 -16.23
CA CYS A 117 0.26 8.26 -17.63
C CYS A 117 -0.89 7.90 -18.56
#